data_AF-A0A6I0DV50-F1
#
_entry.id   AF-A0A6I0DV50-F1
#
_cell.length_a   1.000
_cell.length_b   1.000
_cell.length_c   1.000
_cell.angle_alpha   90.00
_cell.angle_beta   90.00
_cell.angle_gamma   90.00
#
_symmetry.space_group_name_H-M   'P 1'
#
loop_
_entity.id
_entity.type
_entity.pdbx_description
1 polymer ?
#
loop_
_entity_poly.entity_id
_entity_poly.type
_entity_poly.pdbx_seq_one_letter_code
_entity_poly.pdbx_strand_id
1 'polypeptide(L)'
;VRPVYEESLGSKFNLGFSEQKPSTDTIAADEHNEPFREDGKLVFRPGGHGALIENLNDLDADIIFIKNIDNIVPDARKNPTVIYKKMLAGLLVSVQEKSFGYLREMDEGLLPDERLWEIAGFCEQELNNIHPGIAEIEGEALQEYLYAKLNRPIRVCGMVPNTGEPGGGPFLTVNADGTISPQILESSQIDLKNPVEKAKMMRSTHFNPVDLVCAVRNYKGEKYDLLRYVDHTTGFISLKSKGGKELKALELPGLWNGSMSDWNTLFVEVPLETFNPVKTVNDLLRQEHQF
;
A
#
# COMPACT_ATOMS: atom_id res chain seq x y z
N VAL A 1 4.52 31.86 -2.81
CA VAL A 1 4.36 30.67 -1.95
C VAL A 1 5.60 29.77 -1.97
N ARG A 2 5.97 29.15 -3.10
CA ARG A 2 7.12 28.22 -3.17
C ARG A 2 8.47 28.76 -2.65
N PRO A 3 8.99 29.93 -3.07
CA PRO A 3 10.29 30.42 -2.59
C PRO A 3 10.38 30.59 -1.07
N VAL A 4 9.28 31.04 -0.45
CA VAL A 4 9.17 31.23 1.00
C VAL A 4 9.36 29.91 1.74
N TYR A 5 8.68 28.85 1.29
CA TYR A 5 8.82 27.54 1.93
C TYR A 5 10.17 26.90 1.67
N GLU A 6 10.71 27.00 0.45
CA GLU A 6 12.06 26.48 0.12
C GLU A 6 13.13 27.11 1.02
N GLU A 7 13.07 28.43 1.24
CA GLU A 7 13.97 29.16 2.13
C GLU A 7 13.78 28.72 3.59
N SER A 8 12.54 28.70 4.09
CA SER A 8 12.26 28.35 5.50
C SER A 8 12.63 26.90 5.87
N LEU A 9 12.58 25.99 4.89
CA LEU A 9 12.82 24.55 5.10
C LEU A 9 14.20 24.11 4.59
N GLY A 10 15.01 25.04 4.07
CA GLY A 10 16.33 24.73 3.51
C GLY A 10 16.30 23.66 2.43
N SER A 11 15.22 23.62 1.63
CA SER A 11 14.92 22.52 0.71
C SER A 11 14.51 23.05 -0.67
N LYS A 12 14.75 22.28 -1.72
CA LYS A 12 14.26 22.59 -3.08
C LYS A 12 13.09 21.70 -3.42
N PHE A 13 12.03 22.29 -3.96
CA PHE A 13 10.82 21.56 -4.31
C PHE A 13 10.72 21.41 -5.82
N ASN A 14 10.63 20.17 -6.30
CA ASN A 14 10.18 19.90 -7.65
C ASN A 14 8.68 19.61 -7.60
N LEU A 15 7.88 20.48 -8.23
CA LEU A 15 6.43 20.37 -8.23
C LEU A 15 5.99 19.98 -9.63
N GLY A 16 5.23 18.90 -9.73
CA GLY A 16 4.63 18.44 -10.96
C GLY A 16 3.29 17.79 -10.67
N PHE A 17 2.61 17.40 -11.74
CA PHE A 17 1.40 16.61 -11.67
C PHE A 17 1.68 15.26 -12.33
N SER A 18 1.10 14.22 -11.75
CA SER A 18 1.09 12.89 -12.33
C SER A 18 -0.37 12.49 -12.46
N GLU A 19 -0.82 12.30 -13.69
CA GLU A 19 -2.17 11.83 -13.99
C GLU A 19 -2.14 10.32 -14.22
N GLN A 20 -3.26 9.65 -13.96
CA GLN A 20 -3.39 8.23 -14.28
C GLN A 20 -3.11 8.03 -15.78
N LYS A 21 -2.26 7.06 -16.12
CA LYS A 21 -1.92 6.78 -17.52
C LYS A 21 -3.18 6.27 -18.25
N PRO A 22 -3.56 6.83 -19.42
CA PRO A 22 -4.72 6.32 -20.17
C PRO A 22 -4.60 4.85 -20.59
N SER A 23 -3.38 4.31 -20.63
CA SER A 23 -3.10 2.89 -20.90
C SER A 23 -3.59 1.93 -19.80
N THR A 24 -3.91 2.45 -18.61
CA THR A 24 -4.49 1.66 -17.51
C THR A 24 -6.02 1.68 -17.52
N ASP A 25 -6.63 2.39 -18.45
CA ASP A 25 -8.08 2.41 -18.57
C ASP A 25 -8.62 1.07 -19.04
N THR A 26 -9.71 0.62 -18.43
CA THR A 26 -10.35 -0.66 -18.75
C THR A 26 -11.61 -0.43 -19.57
N ILE A 27 -11.93 -1.40 -20.43
CA ILE A 27 -13.16 -1.37 -21.22
C ILE A 27 -14.38 -1.54 -20.29
N ALA A 28 -15.38 -0.68 -20.45
CA ALA A 28 -16.66 -0.86 -19.78
C ALA A 28 -17.47 -1.96 -20.47
N ALA A 29 -18.21 -2.73 -19.69
CA ALA A 29 -19.13 -3.75 -20.17
C ALA A 29 -20.57 -3.45 -19.73
N ASP A 30 -21.55 -3.91 -20.49
CA ASP A 30 -22.96 -3.81 -20.12
C ASP A 30 -23.41 -4.94 -19.17
N GLU A 31 -24.71 -5.01 -18.90
CA GLU A 31 -25.31 -6.05 -18.04
C GLU A 31 -25.09 -7.47 -18.56
N HIS A 32 -24.89 -7.64 -19.87
CA HIS A 32 -24.63 -8.91 -20.55
C HIS A 32 -23.14 -9.24 -20.70
N ASN A 33 -22.25 -8.40 -20.15
CA ASN A 33 -20.79 -8.47 -20.31
C ASN A 33 -20.30 -8.22 -21.74
N GLU A 34 -21.09 -7.54 -22.57
CA GLU A 34 -20.65 -7.09 -23.89
C GLU A 34 -19.99 -5.70 -23.81
N PRO A 35 -19.04 -5.37 -24.70
CA PRO A 35 -18.38 -4.06 -24.71
C PRO A 35 -19.39 -2.91 -24.78
N PHE A 36 -19.40 -2.06 -23.75
CA PHE A 36 -20.33 -0.94 -23.66
C PHE A 36 -19.99 0.12 -24.71
N ARG A 37 -20.99 0.53 -25.47
CA ARG A 37 -20.85 1.54 -26.53
C ARG A 37 -21.77 2.73 -26.31
N GLU A 38 -21.23 3.91 -26.56
CA GLU A 38 -21.95 5.18 -26.60
C GLU A 38 -21.67 5.82 -27.96
N ASP A 39 -22.73 6.11 -28.73
CA ASP A 39 -22.64 6.60 -30.12
C ASP A 39 -21.72 5.75 -31.01
N GLY A 40 -21.77 4.43 -30.83
CA GLY A 40 -20.97 3.45 -31.58
C GLY A 40 -19.51 3.30 -31.12
N LYS A 41 -19.02 4.17 -30.22
CA LYS A 41 -17.64 4.13 -29.69
C LYS A 41 -17.57 3.32 -28.40
N LEU A 42 -16.46 2.60 -28.21
CA LEU A 42 -16.16 1.91 -26.95
C LEU A 42 -15.99 2.93 -25.82
N VAL A 43 -16.57 2.61 -24.67
CA VAL A 43 -16.39 3.41 -23.46
C VAL A 43 -15.31 2.79 -22.59
N PHE A 44 -14.30 3.59 -22.26
CA PHE A 44 -13.25 3.23 -21.32
C PHE A 44 -13.47 3.93 -19.97
N ARG A 45 -13.01 3.31 -18.90
CA ARG A 45 -13.12 3.81 -17.54
C ARG A 45 -11.75 3.76 -16.87
N PRO A 46 -11.45 4.71 -15.96
CA PRO A 46 -10.25 4.63 -15.15
C PRO A 46 -10.18 3.29 -14.42
N GLY A 47 -9.01 2.64 -14.44
CA GLY A 47 -8.77 1.32 -13.84
C GLY A 47 -8.77 1.28 -12.30
N GLY A 48 -9.30 2.30 -11.63
CA GLY A 48 -9.30 2.41 -10.17
C GLY A 48 -7.95 2.84 -9.59
N HIS A 49 -7.88 2.95 -8.27
CA HIS A 49 -6.69 3.44 -7.56
C HIS A 49 -5.45 2.55 -7.75
N GLY A 50 -5.64 1.27 -8.10
CA GLY A 50 -4.56 0.36 -8.50
C GLY A 50 -3.68 0.88 -9.63
N ALA A 51 -4.26 1.66 -10.55
CA ALA A 51 -3.52 2.25 -11.65
C ALA A 51 -2.36 3.17 -11.22
N LEU A 52 -2.37 3.66 -9.97
CA LEU A 52 -1.30 4.52 -9.44
C LEU A 52 0.06 3.80 -9.37
N ILE A 53 0.09 2.46 -9.36
CA ILE A 53 1.37 1.72 -9.31
C ILE A 53 2.29 2.05 -10.48
N GLU A 54 1.71 2.32 -11.66
CA GLU A 54 2.43 2.76 -12.86
C GLU A 54 3.10 4.13 -12.64
N ASN A 55 2.38 5.05 -12.01
CA ASN A 55 2.93 6.38 -11.69
C ASN A 55 4.01 6.28 -10.61
N LEU A 56 3.82 5.44 -9.59
CA LEU A 56 4.86 5.15 -8.58
C LEU A 56 6.09 4.50 -9.23
N ASN A 57 5.89 3.62 -10.21
CA ASN A 57 6.97 2.97 -10.96
C ASN A 57 7.75 3.94 -11.87
N ASP A 58 7.24 5.15 -12.11
CA ASP A 58 7.98 6.20 -12.81
C ASP A 58 8.78 7.11 -11.85
N LEU A 59 8.46 7.13 -10.56
CA LEU A 59 9.11 8.03 -9.58
C LEU A 59 10.54 7.60 -9.24
N ASP A 60 11.50 8.51 -9.37
CA ASP A 60 12.89 8.28 -8.96
C ASP A 60 13.15 8.91 -7.60
N ALA A 61 12.95 8.14 -6.53
CA ALA A 61 13.08 8.61 -5.14
C ALA A 61 13.44 7.46 -4.19
N ASP A 62 14.14 7.78 -3.10
CA ASP A 62 14.53 6.80 -2.08
C ASP A 62 13.38 6.51 -1.10
N ILE A 63 12.65 7.57 -0.70
CA ILE A 63 11.49 7.50 0.20
C ILE A 63 10.32 8.25 -0.45
N ILE A 64 9.18 7.58 -0.51
CA ILE A 64 7.94 8.12 -1.10
C ILE A 64 6.86 8.19 -0.03
N PHE A 65 6.27 9.37 0.16
CA PHE A 65 5.11 9.56 1.04
C PHE A 65 3.84 9.61 0.20
N ILE A 66 2.89 8.73 0.50
CA ILE A 66 1.58 8.68 -0.16
C ILE A 66 0.53 9.10 0.87
N LYS A 67 -0.28 10.10 0.52
CA LYS A 67 -1.45 10.49 1.31
C LYS A 67 -2.59 10.99 0.44
N ASN A 68 -3.81 10.81 0.93
CA ASN A 68 -4.98 11.46 0.35
C ASN A 68 -4.90 12.99 0.49
N ILE A 69 -5.26 13.70 -0.59
CA ILE A 69 -5.20 15.17 -0.65
C ILE A 69 -6.20 15.83 0.30
N ASP A 70 -7.31 15.15 0.60
CA ASP A 70 -8.37 15.65 1.48
C ASP A 70 -8.08 15.43 2.97
N ASN A 71 -7.06 14.65 3.34
CA ASN A 71 -6.62 14.53 4.73
C ASN A 71 -5.74 15.74 5.11
N ILE A 72 -6.34 16.83 5.57
CA ILE A 72 -5.63 18.10 5.84
C ILE A 72 -6.08 18.78 7.13
N VAL A 73 -5.19 19.60 7.69
CA VAL A 73 -5.48 20.47 8.84
C VAL A 73 -4.77 21.82 8.65
N PRO A 74 -5.21 22.90 9.32
CA PRO A 74 -4.47 24.17 9.37
C PRO A 74 -3.05 23.97 9.90
N ASP A 75 -2.11 24.84 9.50
CA ASP A 75 -0.68 24.69 9.83
C ASP A 75 -0.41 24.54 11.33
N ALA A 76 -1.13 25.28 12.17
CA ALA A 76 -1.01 25.21 13.63
C ALA A 76 -1.33 23.81 14.21
N ARG A 77 -2.06 22.97 13.48
CA ARG A 77 -2.48 21.62 13.88
C ARG A 77 -1.71 20.50 13.17
N LYS A 78 -0.76 20.82 12.28
CA LYS A 78 -0.02 19.80 11.48
C LYS A 78 1.04 19.04 12.27
N ASN A 79 1.43 19.51 13.45
CA ASN A 79 2.58 18.98 14.17
C ASN A 79 2.50 17.46 14.45
N PRO A 80 1.36 16.89 14.91
CA PRO A 80 1.23 15.44 15.04
C PRO A 80 1.52 14.69 13.74
N THR A 81 0.91 15.11 12.62
CA THR A 81 1.16 14.50 11.30
C THR A 81 2.65 14.53 10.93
N VAL A 82 3.35 15.63 11.21
CA VAL A 82 4.79 15.76 10.92
C VAL A 82 5.62 14.79 11.77
N ILE A 83 5.33 14.69 13.08
CA ILE A 83 6.02 13.78 14.00
C ILE A 83 5.83 12.34 13.56
N TYR A 84 4.59 11.92 13.30
CA TYR A 84 4.30 10.54 12.93
C TYR A 84 4.84 10.19 11.54
N LYS A 85 4.81 11.10 10.55
CA LYS A 85 5.48 10.86 9.26
C LYS A 85 6.98 10.65 9.40
N LYS A 86 7.66 11.41 10.27
CA LYS A 86 9.09 11.19 10.55
C LYS A 86 9.34 9.85 11.23
N MET A 87 8.47 9.45 12.16
CA MET A 87 8.56 8.15 12.84
C MET A 87 8.36 6.99 11.86
N LEU A 88 7.33 7.03 11.01
CA LEU A 88 7.08 6.00 9.99
C LEU A 88 8.25 5.89 9.01
N ALA A 89 8.81 7.02 8.57
CA ALA A 89 10.00 7.03 7.71
C ALA A 89 11.25 6.50 8.43
N GLY A 90 11.43 6.83 9.71
CA GLY A 90 12.53 6.30 10.52
C GLY A 90 12.44 4.79 10.71
N LEU A 91 11.24 4.25 10.96
CA LEU A 91 11.01 2.81 11.03
C LEU A 91 11.32 2.14 9.69
N LEU A 92 10.83 2.72 8.59
CA LEU A 92 11.11 2.22 7.24
C LEU A 92 12.62 2.12 6.98
N VAL A 93 13.38 3.18 7.28
CA VAL A 93 14.84 3.19 7.09
C VAL A 93 15.51 2.15 7.97
N SER A 94 15.13 2.03 9.25
CA SER A 94 15.70 1.05 10.18
C SER A 94 15.52 -0.39 9.70
N VAL A 95 14.28 -0.74 9.29
CA VAL A 95 13.95 -2.08 8.77
C VAL A 95 14.66 -2.34 7.44
N GLN A 96 14.75 -1.33 6.58
CA GLN A 96 15.45 -1.41 5.30
C GLN A 96 16.96 -1.66 5.50
N GLU A 97 17.62 -0.90 6.38
CA GLU A 97 19.04 -1.07 6.68
C GLU A 97 19.35 -2.48 7.20
N LYS A 98 18.51 -2.99 8.11
CA LYS A 98 18.65 -4.35 8.63
C LYS A 98 18.45 -5.42 7.53
N SER A 99 17.42 -5.27 6.70
CA SER A 99 17.16 -6.16 5.56
C SER A 99 18.33 -6.16 4.57
N PHE A 100 18.91 -4.99 4.29
CA PHE A 100 20.04 -4.82 3.39
C PHE A 100 21.33 -5.42 3.94
N GLY A 101 21.54 -5.35 5.26
CA GLY A 101 22.65 -6.04 5.93
C GLY A 101 22.61 -7.55 5.66
N TYR A 102 21.46 -8.18 5.93
CA TYR A 102 21.27 -9.61 5.67
C TYR A 102 21.44 -9.98 4.19
N LEU A 103 20.91 -9.19 3.27
CA LEU A 103 21.08 -9.44 1.82
C LEU A 103 22.54 -9.37 1.38
N ARG A 104 23.34 -8.45 1.95
CA ARG A 104 24.78 -8.37 1.66
C ARG A 104 25.55 -9.55 2.22
N GLU A 105 25.19 -10.04 3.41
CA GLU A 105 25.79 -11.25 3.98
C GLU A 105 25.50 -12.47 3.08
N MET A 106 24.28 -12.61 2.56
CA MET A 106 23.93 -13.70 1.64
C MET A 106 24.65 -13.62 0.28
N ASP A 107 25.02 -12.42 -0.18
CA ASP A 107 25.84 -12.23 -1.39
C ASP A 107 27.27 -12.78 -1.22
N GLU A 108 27.75 -12.96 0.02
CA GLU A 108 29.08 -13.53 0.32
C GLU A 108 29.11 -15.08 0.29
N GLY A 109 27.93 -15.72 0.27
CA GLY A 109 27.79 -17.17 0.18
C GLY A 109 26.66 -17.73 1.05
N LEU A 110 26.61 -19.05 1.17
CA LEU A 110 25.66 -19.73 2.06
C LEU A 110 26.02 -19.44 3.51
N LEU A 111 25.06 -18.86 4.24
CA LEU A 111 25.19 -18.57 5.67
C LEU A 111 24.98 -19.84 6.52
N PRO A 112 25.58 -19.90 7.73
CA PRO A 112 25.32 -21.00 8.65
C PRO A 112 23.88 -20.97 9.16
N ASP A 113 23.32 -22.14 9.50
CA ASP A 113 21.91 -22.31 9.89
C ASP A 113 21.48 -21.37 11.01
N GLU A 114 22.31 -21.15 12.04
CA GLU A 114 22.01 -20.22 13.13
C GLU A 114 21.68 -18.82 12.61
N ARG A 115 22.44 -18.35 11.60
CA ARG A 115 22.24 -17.04 10.99
C ARG A 115 20.99 -17.02 10.12
N LEU A 116 20.73 -18.08 9.36
CA LEU A 116 19.51 -18.22 8.57
C LEU A 116 18.27 -18.20 9.46
N TRP A 117 18.31 -18.85 10.62
CA TRP A 117 17.22 -18.85 11.60
C TRP A 117 17.01 -17.51 12.29
N GLU A 118 18.07 -16.74 12.55
CA GLU A 118 17.92 -15.35 12.98
C GLU A 118 17.18 -14.50 11.93
N ILE A 119 17.57 -14.66 10.66
CA ILE A 119 16.96 -13.93 9.54
C ILE A 119 15.50 -14.35 9.35
N ALA A 120 15.20 -15.65 9.46
CA ALA A 120 13.84 -16.16 9.46
C ALA A 120 13.01 -15.54 10.59
N GLY A 121 13.57 -15.45 11.80
CA GLY A 121 12.95 -14.77 12.93
C GLY A 121 12.68 -13.30 12.65
N PHE A 122 13.60 -12.58 12.00
CA PHE A 122 13.39 -11.20 11.56
C PHE A 122 12.25 -11.08 10.53
N CYS A 123 12.21 -11.96 9.52
CA CYS A 123 11.14 -11.98 8.53
C CYS A 123 9.76 -12.22 9.17
N GLU A 124 9.68 -13.15 10.13
CA GLU A 124 8.42 -13.48 10.80
C GLU A 124 8.00 -12.39 11.79
N GLN A 125 8.89 -11.93 12.66
CA GLN A 125 8.55 -11.08 13.80
C GLN A 125 8.46 -9.59 13.43
N GLU A 126 9.35 -9.11 12.56
CA GLU A 126 9.40 -7.69 12.19
C GLU A 126 8.64 -7.43 10.89
N LEU A 127 8.82 -8.28 9.88
CA LEU A 127 8.17 -8.11 8.58
C LEU A 127 6.81 -8.80 8.47
N ASN A 128 6.44 -9.62 9.46
CA ASN A 128 5.19 -10.39 9.46
C ASN A 128 5.03 -11.31 8.23
N ASN A 129 6.15 -11.77 7.66
CA ASN A 129 6.19 -12.76 6.60
C ASN A 129 6.28 -14.16 7.23
N ILE A 130 5.15 -14.84 7.34
CA ILE A 130 5.05 -16.14 8.03
C ILE A 130 4.98 -17.25 6.98
N HIS A 131 5.82 -18.28 7.14
CA HIS A 131 5.76 -19.48 6.32
C HIS A 131 5.48 -20.70 7.19
N PRO A 132 4.25 -21.28 7.13
CA PRO A 132 3.85 -22.36 8.03
C PRO A 132 4.76 -23.59 8.04
N GLY A 133 5.44 -23.89 6.93
CA GLY A 133 6.38 -25.01 6.79
C GLY A 133 7.85 -24.61 6.79
N ILE A 134 8.23 -23.45 7.35
CA ILE A 134 9.62 -22.94 7.20
C ILE A 134 10.66 -23.89 7.82
N ALA A 135 10.27 -24.65 8.85
CA ALA A 135 11.12 -25.64 9.51
C ALA A 135 11.46 -26.86 8.64
N GLU A 136 10.80 -27.02 7.50
CA GLU A 136 11.09 -28.08 6.54
C GLU A 136 12.08 -27.62 5.44
N ILE A 137 12.49 -26.35 5.46
CA ILE A 137 13.38 -25.74 4.48
C ILE A 137 14.76 -25.53 5.14
N GLU A 138 15.82 -26.00 4.50
CA GLU A 138 17.18 -25.95 5.06
C GLU A 138 18.21 -25.48 4.02
N GLY A 139 19.38 -25.02 4.51
CA GLY A 139 20.53 -24.66 3.70
C GLY A 139 20.21 -23.64 2.60
N GLU A 140 20.65 -23.95 1.38
CA GLU A 140 20.51 -23.06 0.22
C GLU A 140 19.06 -22.71 -0.09
N ALA A 141 18.13 -23.67 0.03
CA ALA A 141 16.71 -23.42 -0.22
C ALA A 141 16.11 -22.43 0.80
N LEU A 142 16.54 -22.49 2.06
CA LEU A 142 16.11 -21.53 3.08
C LEU A 142 16.69 -20.16 2.80
N GLN A 143 17.97 -20.08 2.42
CA GLN A 143 18.60 -18.81 2.04
C GLN A 143 17.93 -18.17 0.82
N GLU A 144 17.64 -18.93 -0.24
CA GLU A 144 16.93 -18.44 -1.43
C GLU A 144 15.53 -17.91 -1.08
N TYR A 145 14.80 -18.64 -0.23
CA TYR A 145 13.50 -18.20 0.28
C TYR A 145 13.61 -16.87 1.04
N LEU A 146 14.53 -16.78 2.01
CA LEU A 146 14.71 -15.58 2.83
C LEU A 146 15.19 -14.40 1.99
N TYR A 147 16.10 -14.62 1.04
CA TYR A 147 16.54 -13.62 0.08
C TYR A 147 15.35 -13.07 -0.71
N ALA A 148 14.48 -13.95 -1.24
CA ALA A 148 13.30 -13.54 -2.00
C ALA A 148 12.29 -12.76 -1.16
N LYS A 149 12.17 -13.03 0.16
CA LYS A 149 11.31 -12.28 1.08
C LYS A 149 11.91 -10.94 1.51
N LEU A 150 13.23 -10.86 1.71
CA LEU A 150 13.91 -9.61 2.08
C LEU A 150 14.05 -8.63 0.91
N ASN A 151 14.36 -9.14 -0.29
CA ASN A 151 14.67 -8.32 -1.47
C ASN A 151 13.40 -7.86 -2.21
N ARG A 152 12.57 -7.10 -1.50
CA ARG A 152 11.29 -6.56 -1.96
C ARG A 152 11.19 -5.06 -1.65
N PRO A 153 10.31 -4.31 -2.34
CA PRO A 153 9.92 -2.99 -1.89
C PRO A 153 9.31 -3.04 -0.48
N ILE A 154 9.49 -1.96 0.29
CA ILE A 154 9.00 -1.86 1.67
C ILE A 154 7.95 -0.75 1.74
N ARG A 155 6.87 -0.99 2.49
CA ARG A 155 5.93 0.06 2.91
C ARG A 155 5.66 -0.02 4.40
N VAL A 156 5.66 1.15 5.04
CA VAL A 156 5.22 1.34 6.42
C VAL A 156 3.95 2.18 6.36
N CYS A 157 2.85 1.63 6.85
CA CYS A 157 1.53 2.25 6.77
C CYS A 157 1.05 2.67 8.17
N GLY A 158 0.77 3.95 8.34
CA GLY A 158 0.08 4.45 9.52
C GLY A 158 -1.37 3.98 9.52
N MET A 159 -1.83 3.44 10.64
CA MET A 159 -3.19 2.94 10.86
C MET A 159 -3.83 3.73 12.00
N VAL A 160 -5.07 4.18 11.83
CA VAL A 160 -5.79 4.88 12.90
C VAL A 160 -6.83 3.95 13.54
N PRO A 161 -7.20 4.16 14.81
CA PRO A 161 -8.32 3.44 15.41
C PRO A 161 -9.58 3.55 14.56
N ASN A 162 -10.26 2.43 14.37
CA ASN A 162 -11.49 2.39 13.57
C ASN A 162 -12.67 2.99 14.37
N THR A 163 -13.19 4.12 13.90
CA THR A 163 -14.36 4.79 14.50
C THR A 163 -15.67 4.49 13.77
N GLY A 164 -15.69 3.44 12.94
CA GLY A 164 -16.85 3.06 12.11
C GLY A 164 -16.85 3.65 10.71
N GLU A 165 -15.71 4.20 10.27
CA GLU A 165 -15.55 4.74 8.92
C GLU A 165 -15.58 3.62 7.86
N PRO A 166 -16.31 3.79 6.75
CA PRO A 166 -16.31 2.81 5.67
C PRO A 166 -14.96 2.86 4.93
N GLY A 167 -14.34 1.69 4.74
CA GLY A 167 -13.13 1.54 3.93
C GLY A 167 -12.31 0.32 4.33
N GLY A 168 -11.04 0.33 3.94
CA GLY A 168 -10.14 -0.78 4.18
C GLY A 168 -9.44 -0.75 5.54
N GLY A 169 -8.95 -1.91 5.96
CA GLY A 169 -8.23 -2.08 7.22
C GLY A 169 -7.04 -3.03 7.10
N PRO A 170 -6.20 -3.10 8.14
CA PRO A 170 -5.06 -4.02 8.18
C PRO A 170 -5.51 -5.46 8.48
N PHE A 171 -5.06 -6.42 7.66
CA PHE A 171 -5.31 -7.84 7.86
C PHE A 171 -4.06 -8.68 7.57
N LEU A 172 -3.98 -9.87 8.17
CA LEU A 172 -3.09 -10.93 7.70
C LEU A 172 -3.83 -11.77 6.66
N THR A 173 -3.21 -11.96 5.51
CA THR A 173 -3.79 -12.71 4.38
C THR A 173 -2.91 -13.88 3.99
N VAL A 174 -3.54 -14.95 3.51
CA VAL A 174 -2.83 -16.11 2.97
C VAL A 174 -2.56 -15.83 1.49
N ASN A 175 -1.29 -15.82 1.12
CA ASN A 175 -0.80 -15.61 -0.23
C ASN A 175 -0.98 -16.89 -1.07
N ALA A 176 -0.86 -16.76 -2.40
CA ALA A 176 -0.97 -17.91 -3.31
C ALA A 176 0.07 -19.01 -3.08
N ASP A 177 1.25 -18.65 -2.54
CA ASP A 177 2.32 -19.57 -2.16
C ASP A 177 2.10 -20.22 -0.77
N GLY A 178 0.98 -19.94 -0.10
CA GLY A 178 0.65 -20.43 1.23
C GLY A 178 1.31 -19.65 2.38
N THR A 179 2.17 -18.68 2.09
CA THR A 179 2.71 -17.77 3.11
C THR A 179 1.65 -16.81 3.61
N ILE A 180 1.87 -16.21 4.77
CA ILE A 180 0.98 -15.22 5.36
C ILE A 180 1.72 -13.90 5.43
N SER A 181 1.06 -12.82 5.00
CA SER A 181 1.64 -11.47 5.04
C SER A 181 0.58 -10.39 5.30
N PRO A 182 0.98 -9.20 5.77
CA PRO A 182 0.05 -8.09 6.02
C PRO A 182 -0.43 -7.44 4.72
N GLN A 183 -1.75 -7.26 4.60
CA GLN A 183 -2.40 -6.56 3.48
C GLN A 183 -3.47 -5.59 3.98
N ILE A 184 -3.77 -4.59 3.16
CA ILE A 184 -4.84 -3.63 3.42
C ILE A 184 -6.06 -4.04 2.60
N LEU A 185 -7.02 -4.73 3.20
CA LEU A 185 -8.21 -5.19 2.49
C LEU A 185 -9.36 -4.19 2.61
N GLU A 186 -10.06 -3.97 1.51
CA GLU A 186 -11.33 -3.28 1.48
C GLU A 186 -12.48 -4.24 1.79
N SER A 187 -13.61 -3.69 2.27
CA SER A 187 -14.80 -4.50 2.59
C SER A 187 -15.35 -5.26 1.37
N SER A 188 -15.14 -4.75 0.15
CA SER A 188 -15.51 -5.39 -1.12
C SER A 188 -14.74 -6.68 -1.40
N GLN A 189 -13.59 -6.88 -0.75
CA GLN A 189 -12.71 -8.04 -0.94
C GLN A 189 -12.87 -9.10 0.15
N ILE A 190 -13.78 -8.87 1.11
CA ILE A 190 -14.07 -9.78 2.20
C ILE A 190 -15.43 -10.41 1.94
N ASP A 191 -15.54 -11.75 1.97
CA ASP A 191 -16.82 -12.42 1.78
C ASP A 191 -17.70 -12.26 3.02
N LEU A 192 -18.57 -11.25 2.98
CA LEU A 192 -19.52 -10.97 4.06
C LEU A 192 -20.61 -12.02 4.21
N LYS A 193 -20.75 -12.96 3.25
CA LYS A 193 -21.64 -14.12 3.38
C LYS A 193 -20.98 -15.23 4.21
N ASN A 194 -19.65 -15.26 4.26
CA ASN A 194 -18.90 -16.14 5.16
C ASN A 194 -18.92 -15.54 6.58
N PRO A 195 -19.56 -16.21 7.56
CA PRO A 195 -19.68 -15.67 8.92
C PRO A 195 -18.32 -15.52 9.61
N VAL A 196 -17.32 -16.33 9.26
CA VAL A 196 -15.97 -16.27 9.84
C VAL A 196 -15.23 -15.02 9.34
N GLU A 197 -15.27 -14.75 8.04
CA GLU A 197 -14.64 -13.57 7.45
C GLU A 197 -15.32 -12.28 7.89
N LYS A 198 -16.65 -12.27 7.90
CA LYS A 198 -17.44 -11.18 8.47
C LYS A 198 -17.04 -10.91 9.93
N ALA A 199 -16.90 -11.95 10.75
CA ALA A 199 -16.48 -11.78 12.15
C ALA A 199 -15.03 -11.28 12.29
N LYS A 200 -14.12 -11.59 11.35
CA LYS A 200 -12.77 -11.00 11.33
C LYS A 200 -12.85 -9.50 11.01
N MET A 201 -13.58 -9.11 9.97
CA MET A 201 -13.76 -7.70 9.59
C MET A 201 -14.38 -6.88 10.73
N MET A 202 -15.45 -7.38 11.35
CA MET A 202 -16.14 -6.70 12.45
C MET A 202 -15.29 -6.55 13.71
N ARG A 203 -14.21 -7.32 13.85
CA ARG A 203 -13.23 -7.22 14.94
C ARG A 203 -12.03 -6.36 14.58
N SER A 204 -11.94 -5.84 13.36
CA SER A 204 -10.85 -4.93 12.98
C SER A 204 -10.90 -3.69 13.85
N THR A 205 -9.84 -3.48 14.63
CA THR A 205 -9.69 -2.34 15.53
C THR A 205 -9.17 -1.09 14.82
N HIS A 206 -8.70 -1.24 13.57
CA HIS A 206 -7.98 -0.21 12.84
C HIS A 206 -8.53 0.00 11.43
N PHE A 207 -8.26 1.19 10.91
CA PHE A 207 -8.64 1.67 9.59
C PHE A 207 -7.41 2.20 8.86
N ASN A 208 -7.37 2.04 7.53
CA ASN A 208 -6.32 2.59 6.69
C ASN A 208 -6.64 4.05 6.26
N PRO A 209 -5.96 5.07 6.83
CA PRO A 209 -6.13 6.47 6.43
C PRO A 209 -5.48 6.81 5.07
N VAL A 210 -4.83 5.84 4.43
CA VAL A 210 -3.92 6.05 3.30
C VAL A 210 -2.77 6.97 3.73
N ASP A 211 -2.04 6.58 4.78
CA ASP A 211 -0.76 7.21 5.16
C ASP A 211 0.37 6.19 5.00
N LEU A 212 1.00 6.18 3.83
CA LEU A 212 2.03 5.21 3.47
C LEU A 212 3.37 5.91 3.30
N VAL A 213 4.43 5.29 3.81
CA VAL A 213 5.81 5.62 3.50
C VAL A 213 6.43 4.40 2.81
N CYS A 214 6.99 4.61 1.63
CA CYS A 214 7.46 3.54 0.75
C CYS A 214 8.94 3.70 0.40
N ALA A 215 9.64 2.57 0.30
CA ALA A 215 11.01 2.45 -0.22
C ALA A 215 11.00 1.50 -1.43
N VAL A 216 11.53 1.99 -2.55
CA VAL A 216 11.43 1.32 -3.86
C VAL A 216 12.78 0.97 -4.47
N ARG A 217 13.87 1.10 -3.71
CA ARG A 217 15.21 0.67 -4.11
C ARG A 217 15.66 -0.54 -3.32
N ASN A 218 16.47 -1.38 -3.97
CA ASN A 218 17.12 -2.53 -3.36
C ASN A 218 18.43 -2.15 -2.64
N TYR A 219 19.06 -3.13 -2.00
CA TYR A 219 20.30 -2.98 -1.25
C TYR A 219 21.53 -2.61 -2.11
N LYS A 220 21.40 -2.69 -3.44
CA LYS A 220 22.38 -2.31 -4.47
C LYS A 220 22.12 -0.89 -5.02
N GLY A 221 21.07 -0.21 -4.56
CA GLY A 221 20.66 1.13 -5.01
C GLY A 221 19.82 1.14 -6.29
N GLU A 222 19.48 -0.05 -6.82
CA GLU A 222 18.70 -0.19 -8.03
C GLU A 222 17.21 -0.09 -7.69
N LYS A 223 16.45 0.58 -8.56
CA LYS A 223 15.00 0.67 -8.39
C LYS A 223 14.35 -0.67 -8.74
N TYR A 224 13.45 -1.14 -7.87
CA TYR A 224 12.59 -2.27 -8.19
C TYR A 224 11.61 -1.90 -9.31
N ASP A 225 11.41 -2.82 -10.25
CA ASP A 225 10.27 -2.76 -11.17
C ASP A 225 9.00 -3.15 -10.39
N LEU A 226 8.26 -2.13 -9.92
CA LEU A 226 7.13 -2.31 -9.01
C LEU A 226 6.01 -3.16 -9.62
N LEU A 227 5.92 -3.19 -10.95
CA LEU A 227 4.93 -3.99 -11.69
C LEU A 227 5.11 -5.50 -11.48
N ARG A 228 6.33 -5.95 -11.11
CA ARG A 228 6.61 -7.36 -10.80
C ARG A 228 6.06 -7.82 -9.46
N TYR A 229 5.63 -6.89 -8.62
CA TYR A 229 5.11 -7.14 -7.28
C TYR A 229 3.58 -6.96 -7.19
N VAL A 230 2.92 -6.96 -8.35
CA VAL A 230 1.46 -6.84 -8.50
C VAL A 230 0.82 -8.23 -8.56
N ASP A 231 -0.20 -8.47 -7.74
CA ASP A 231 -1.07 -9.63 -7.88
C ASP A 231 -2.23 -9.32 -8.83
N HIS A 232 -2.09 -9.73 -10.08
CA HIS A 232 -3.08 -9.55 -11.13
C HIS A 232 -4.39 -10.32 -10.91
N THR A 233 -4.45 -11.25 -9.95
CA THR A 233 -5.67 -12.01 -9.64
C THR A 233 -6.65 -11.23 -8.75
N THR A 234 -6.21 -10.12 -8.16
CA THR A 234 -7.00 -9.32 -7.20
C THR A 234 -7.83 -8.19 -7.82
N GLY A 235 -7.85 -8.09 -9.15
CA GLY A 235 -8.76 -7.18 -9.85
C GLY A 235 -10.23 -7.56 -9.61
N PHE A 236 -11.12 -6.57 -9.60
CA PHE A 236 -12.55 -6.80 -9.34
C PHE A 236 -13.44 -6.01 -10.30
N ILE A 237 -14.68 -6.46 -10.46
CA ILE A 237 -15.67 -5.75 -11.27
C ILE A 237 -16.46 -4.79 -10.39
N SER A 238 -16.43 -3.50 -10.71
CA SER A 238 -17.28 -2.51 -10.08
C SER A 238 -18.52 -2.21 -10.92
N LEU A 239 -19.65 -2.08 -10.23
CA LEU A 239 -20.93 -1.68 -10.83
C LEU A 239 -21.09 -0.17 -10.69
N LYS A 240 -21.34 0.50 -11.81
CA LYS A 240 -21.59 1.95 -11.88
C LYS A 240 -22.81 2.20 -12.75
N SER A 241 -23.32 3.43 -12.74
CA SER A 241 -24.33 3.88 -13.68
C SER A 241 -23.85 5.11 -14.45
N LYS A 242 -24.19 5.18 -15.74
CA LYS A 242 -23.94 6.35 -16.60
C LYS A 242 -25.17 6.60 -17.46
N GLY A 243 -25.74 7.81 -17.37
CA GLY A 243 -26.94 8.17 -18.16
C GLY A 243 -28.15 7.27 -17.90
N GLY A 244 -28.27 6.71 -16.69
CA GLY A 244 -29.36 5.78 -16.32
C GLY A 244 -29.16 4.33 -16.76
N LYS A 245 -28.06 4.01 -17.46
CA LYS A 245 -27.69 2.63 -17.81
C LYS A 245 -26.67 2.09 -16.81
N GLU A 246 -26.84 0.84 -16.40
CA GLU A 246 -25.83 0.13 -15.63
C GLU A 246 -24.61 -0.19 -16.51
N LEU A 247 -23.43 -0.07 -15.92
CA LEU A 247 -22.18 -0.48 -16.53
C LEU A 247 -21.30 -1.20 -15.51
N LYS A 248 -20.56 -2.17 -16.00
CA LYS A 248 -19.50 -2.88 -15.30
C LYS A 248 -18.17 -2.32 -15.76
N ALA A 249 -17.25 -2.10 -14.84
CA ALA A 249 -15.86 -1.76 -15.16
C ALA A 249 -14.92 -2.69 -14.40
N LEU A 250 -13.86 -3.15 -15.05
CA LEU A 250 -12.78 -3.84 -14.37
C LEU A 250 -11.93 -2.80 -13.63
N GLU A 251 -11.81 -2.94 -12.32
CA GLU A 251 -10.81 -2.22 -11.54
C GLU A 251 -9.56 -3.11 -11.43
N LEU A 252 -8.42 -2.49 -11.71
CA LEU A 252 -7.11 -3.11 -11.57
C LEU A 252 -6.84 -3.48 -10.10
N PRO A 253 -5.93 -4.43 -9.83
CA PRO A 253 -5.47 -4.76 -8.49
C PRO A 253 -5.31 -3.53 -7.61
N GLY A 254 -6.07 -3.43 -6.52
CA GLY A 254 -6.10 -2.23 -5.69
C GLY A 254 -4.70 -1.83 -5.21
N LEU A 255 -4.44 -0.52 -5.09
CA LEU A 255 -3.09 -0.01 -4.87
C LEU A 255 -2.38 -0.68 -3.69
N TRP A 256 -3.07 -0.82 -2.55
CA TRP A 256 -2.49 -1.24 -1.28
C TRP A 256 -2.78 -2.69 -0.88
N ASN A 257 -3.31 -3.51 -1.78
CA ASN A 257 -3.53 -4.95 -1.55
C ASN A 257 -3.04 -5.77 -2.74
N GLY A 258 -3.41 -5.38 -3.95
CA GLY A 258 -3.09 -6.09 -5.17
C GLY A 258 -1.82 -5.57 -5.82
N SER A 259 -1.76 -4.27 -6.07
CA SER A 259 -0.58 -3.64 -6.70
C SER A 259 0.66 -3.59 -5.79
N MET A 260 0.48 -3.84 -4.49
CA MET A 260 1.55 -3.91 -3.50
C MET A 260 1.48 -5.24 -2.72
N SER A 261 0.95 -6.30 -3.33
CA SER A 261 0.72 -7.59 -2.67
C SER A 261 2.02 -8.21 -2.18
N ASP A 262 3.08 -8.16 -2.99
CA ASP A 262 4.36 -8.81 -2.67
C ASP A 262 5.38 -7.81 -2.09
N TRP A 263 4.91 -6.84 -1.31
CA TRP A 263 5.76 -5.87 -0.60
C TRP A 263 5.94 -6.24 0.87
N ASN A 264 7.11 -5.94 1.43
CA ASN A 264 7.31 -6.00 2.88
C ASN A 264 6.49 -4.88 3.54
N THR A 265 5.49 -5.27 4.34
CA THR A 265 4.46 -4.37 4.83
C THR A 265 4.47 -4.33 6.35
N LEU A 266 4.58 -3.13 6.92
CA LEU A 266 4.46 -2.91 8.36
C LEU A 266 3.29 -1.98 8.65
N PHE A 267 2.50 -2.32 9.66
CA PHE A 267 1.40 -1.50 10.15
C PHE A 267 1.76 -0.89 11.50
N VAL A 268 1.56 0.42 11.62
CA VAL A 268 1.88 1.17 12.83
C VAL A 268 0.65 1.95 13.26
N GLU A 269 0.18 1.75 14.48
CA GLU A 269 -0.86 2.59 15.05
C GLU A 269 -0.36 4.04 15.15
N VAL A 270 -1.14 4.97 14.60
CA VAL A 270 -0.91 6.42 14.70
C VAL A 270 -2.16 7.10 15.27
N PRO A 271 -2.03 8.25 15.94
CA PRO A 271 -3.16 8.94 16.53
C PRO A 271 -4.22 9.30 15.50
N LEU A 272 -5.49 9.21 15.91
CA LEU A 272 -6.64 9.56 15.08
C LEU A 272 -6.54 10.99 14.53
N GLU A 273 -5.95 11.92 15.29
CA GLU A 273 -5.73 13.32 14.87
C GLU A 273 -4.80 13.48 13.65
N THR A 274 -4.12 12.42 13.20
CA THR A 274 -3.36 12.43 11.94
C THR A 274 -4.25 12.20 10.71
N PHE A 275 -5.54 11.88 10.93
CA PHE A 275 -6.53 11.59 9.91
C PHE A 275 -7.76 12.52 10.01
N ASN A 276 -7.76 13.56 9.19
CA ASN A 276 -8.82 14.58 9.11
C ASN A 276 -9.27 14.73 7.65
N PRO A 277 -10.02 13.77 7.09
CA PRO A 277 -10.49 13.82 5.72
C PRO A 277 -11.62 14.83 5.54
N VAL A 278 -11.58 15.58 4.44
CA VAL A 278 -12.67 16.46 4.00
C VAL A 278 -13.37 15.83 2.79
N LYS A 279 -14.47 15.10 3.04
CA LYS A 279 -15.25 14.43 1.98
C LYS A 279 -16.41 15.30 1.49
N THR A 280 -16.92 16.16 2.35
CA THR A 280 -18.02 17.09 2.09
C THR A 280 -17.67 18.49 2.59
N VAL A 281 -18.37 19.51 2.08
CA VAL A 281 -18.20 20.90 2.54
C VAL A 281 -18.45 21.03 4.05
N ASN A 282 -19.38 20.23 4.60
CA ASN A 282 -19.70 20.26 6.03
C ASN A 282 -18.55 19.74 6.91
N ASP A 283 -17.65 18.92 6.38
CA ASP A 283 -16.49 18.45 7.15
C ASP A 283 -15.58 19.61 7.54
N LEU A 284 -15.52 20.67 6.73
CA LEU A 284 -14.77 21.89 7.07
C LEU A 284 -15.27 22.61 8.33
N LEU A 285 -16.50 22.33 8.79
CA LEU A 285 -17.05 22.90 10.01
C LEU A 285 -16.55 22.21 11.28
N ARG A 286 -15.89 21.05 11.17
CA ARG A 286 -15.32 20.34 12.32
C ARG A 286 -14.15 21.13 12.90
N GLN A 287 -13.93 21.01 14.21
CA GLN A 287 -12.98 21.82 14.96
C GLN A 287 -11.54 21.69 14.43
N GLU A 288 -11.21 20.55 13.84
CA GLU A 288 -9.91 20.21 13.28
C GLU A 288 -9.56 21.04 12.04
N HIS A 289 -10.56 21.58 11.34
CA HIS A 289 -10.41 22.42 10.15
C HIS A 289 -10.61 23.92 10.43
N GLN A 290 -10.98 24.28 11.65
CA GLN A 290 -11.17 25.67 12.06
C GLN A 290 -9.84 26.32 12.50
N PHE A 291 -9.69 27.60 12.15
CA PHE A 291 -8.51 28.43 12.47
C PHE A 291 -8.54 28.96 13.89
#